data_AF-A0A848UUK2-F1
#
_entry.id   AF-A0A848UUK2-F1
#
_cell.length_a   1.000
_cell.length_b   1.000
_cell.length_c   1.000
_cell.angle_alpha   90.00
_cell.angle_beta   90.00
_cell.angle_gamma   90.00
#
_symmetry.space_group_name_H-M   'P 1'
#
loop_
_entity.id
_entity.type
_entity.pdbx_description
1 polymer ?
#
loop_
_entity_poly.entity_id
_entity_poly.type
_entity_poly.pdbx_seq_one_letter_code
_entity_poly.pdbx_strand_id
1 'polypeptide(L)'
;MKRAQIVVLSVLAGIMGVSMMSWTEQQPRTGYHSWEELIAMRGGEADNLPQNSNSVFTGSGRCGGCHGHDIDNFANVDLEGNDVNPTDDWRATMMANSAKDPFWQAKVTHEVAVNPDHQEVLEDKCTSCHAPMGHYAAHFDGALSYSFAEMLTDSLALDGVSCGACHQINEENAGEVFSGVLDF
;
A
#
# COMPACT_ATOMS: atom_id res chain seq x y z
N MET A 1 -10.29 -2.89 57.92
CA MET A 1 -9.09 -2.30 57.28
C MET A 1 -8.18 -3.33 56.64
N LYS A 2 -7.73 -4.39 57.34
CA LYS A 2 -6.74 -5.35 56.79
C LYS A 2 -7.21 -6.14 55.54
N ARG A 3 -8.47 -6.59 55.47
CA ARG A 3 -8.98 -7.39 54.33
C ARG A 3 -9.06 -6.61 53.02
N ALA A 4 -9.57 -5.37 53.06
CA ALA A 4 -9.67 -4.52 51.87
C ALA A 4 -8.28 -4.16 51.31
N GLN A 5 -7.31 -3.86 52.19
CA GLN A 5 -5.93 -3.60 51.78
C GLN A 5 -5.26 -4.82 51.14
N ILE A 6 -5.50 -6.03 51.68
CA ILE A 6 -4.99 -7.28 51.10
C ILE A 6 -5.59 -7.51 49.71
N VAL A 7 -6.90 -7.31 49.53
CA VAL A 7 -7.56 -7.49 48.22
C VAL A 7 -7.00 -6.51 47.18
N VAL A 8 -6.86 -5.23 47.55
CA VAL A 8 -6.30 -4.21 46.63
C VAL A 8 -4.86 -4.53 46.25
N LEU A 9 -4.02 -4.94 47.20
CA LEU A 9 -2.63 -5.31 46.91
C LEU A 9 -2.54 -6.56 46.01
N SER A 10 -3.40 -7.56 46.22
CA SER A 10 -3.46 -8.74 45.35
C SER A 10 -3.89 -8.40 43.92
N VAL A 11 -4.84 -7.47 43.75
CA VAL A 11 -5.27 -7.01 42.42
C VAL A 11 -4.16 -6.22 41.73
N LEU A 12 -3.48 -5.32 42.43
CA LEU A 12 -2.37 -4.55 41.87
C LEU A 12 -1.19 -5.45 41.48
N ALA A 13 -0.85 -6.44 42.31
CA ALA A 13 0.17 -7.43 41.98
C ALA A 13 -0.23 -8.30 40.77
N GLY A 14 -1.51 -8.67 40.66
CA GLY A 14 -2.06 -9.37 39.49
C GLY A 14 -1.97 -8.55 38.21
N ILE A 15 -2.36 -7.27 38.26
CA ILE A 15 -2.25 -6.35 37.11
C ILE A 15 -0.79 -6.20 36.71
N MET A 16 0.10 -5.89 37.65
CA MET A 16 1.53 -5.73 37.38
C MET A 16 2.16 -7.01 36.81
N GLY A 17 1.77 -8.19 37.31
CA GLY A 17 2.21 -9.47 36.77
C GLY A 17 1.77 -9.67 35.32
N VAL A 18 0.50 -9.40 35.00
CA VAL A 18 -0.01 -9.49 33.62
C VAL A 18 0.64 -8.45 32.71
N SER A 19 0.85 -7.22 33.18
CA SER A 19 1.57 -6.17 32.44
C SER A 19 3.02 -6.58 32.14
N MET A 20 3.73 -7.15 33.11
CA MET A 20 5.11 -7.60 32.91
C MET A 20 5.18 -8.82 31.98
N MET A 21 4.17 -9.71 31.99
CA MET A 21 4.07 -10.82 31.04
C MET A 21 3.72 -10.37 29.62
N SER A 22 2.96 -9.28 29.45
CA SER A 22 2.71 -8.68 28.14
C SER A 22 3.91 -7.89 27.61
N TRP A 23 4.79 -7.41 28.50
CA TRP A 23 6.12 -6.88 28.19
C TRP A 23 7.15 -8.02 28.05
N THR A 24 6.90 -8.95 27.14
CA THR A 24 7.99 -9.78 26.62
C THR A 24 8.71 -8.94 25.58
N GLU A 25 9.94 -8.53 25.90
CA GLU A 25 10.86 -7.96 24.90
C GLU A 25 11.00 -9.00 23.79
N GLN A 26 10.33 -8.74 22.66
CA GLN A 26 10.37 -9.65 21.53
C GLN A 26 11.82 -9.72 21.10
N GLN A 27 12.41 -10.91 21.22
CA GLN A 27 13.73 -11.17 20.66
C GLN A 27 13.72 -10.68 19.20
N PRO A 28 14.74 -9.91 18.76
CA PRO A 28 14.78 -9.40 17.41
C PRO A 28 14.62 -10.58 16.46
N ARG A 29 13.49 -10.62 15.76
CA ARG A 29 13.23 -11.67 14.78
C ARG A 29 14.24 -11.43 13.66
N THR A 30 15.06 -12.43 13.37
CA THR A 30 15.84 -12.44 12.14
C THR A 30 14.84 -12.36 10.99
N GLY A 31 14.92 -11.30 10.18
CA GLY A 31 14.07 -11.14 9.01
C GLY A 31 14.21 -12.34 8.07
N TYR A 32 13.17 -12.62 7.28
CA TYR A 32 13.21 -13.65 6.24
C TYR A 32 14.01 -13.19 5.00
N HIS A 33 14.40 -11.91 4.96
CA HIS A 33 15.10 -11.30 3.85
C HIS A 33 16.47 -10.80 4.25
N SER A 34 17.44 -10.95 3.35
CA SER A 34 18.74 -10.30 3.47
C SER A 34 18.60 -8.78 3.28
N TRP A 35 19.63 -8.03 3.66
CA TRP A 35 19.61 -6.58 3.48
C TRP A 35 19.57 -6.20 1.99
N GLU A 36 20.29 -6.95 1.16
CA GLU A 36 20.30 -6.78 -0.29
C GLU A 36 18.92 -7.06 -0.91
N GLU A 37 18.20 -8.07 -0.41
CA GLU A 37 16.83 -8.36 -0.85
C GLU A 37 15.87 -7.22 -0.47
N LEU A 38 15.98 -6.68 0.75
CA LEU A 38 15.15 -5.56 1.18
C LEU A 38 15.41 -4.30 0.35
N ILE A 39 16.66 -3.98 0.06
CA ILE A 39 17.03 -2.89 -0.85
C ILE A 39 16.42 -3.12 -2.24
N ALA A 40 16.52 -4.35 -2.77
CA ALA A 40 15.93 -4.68 -4.06
C ALA A 40 14.40 -4.52 -4.08
N MET A 41 13.70 -4.92 -3.02
CA MET A 41 12.23 -4.74 -2.89
C MET A 41 11.82 -3.28 -2.76
N ARG A 42 12.66 -2.46 -2.11
CA ARG A 42 12.51 -1.00 -2.06
C ARG A 42 12.88 -0.32 -3.38
N GLY A 43 13.28 -1.11 -4.39
CA GLY A 43 13.56 -0.69 -5.75
C GLY A 43 15.00 -0.27 -6.04
N GLY A 44 15.91 -0.52 -5.09
CA GLY A 44 17.36 -0.33 -5.24
C GLY A 44 17.76 1.09 -5.65
N GLU A 45 18.89 1.20 -6.35
CA GLU A 45 19.43 2.47 -6.87
C GLU A 45 18.65 3.04 -8.08
N ALA A 46 17.57 2.39 -8.50
CA ALA A 46 16.82 2.77 -9.70
C ALA A 46 15.59 3.62 -9.34
N ASP A 47 15.61 4.91 -9.69
CA ASP A 47 14.43 5.75 -9.73
C ASP A 47 13.67 5.54 -11.05
N ASN A 48 12.97 4.41 -11.14
CA ASN A 48 12.16 4.02 -12.30
C ASN A 48 10.66 4.24 -12.06
N LEU A 49 10.30 5.03 -11.05
CA LEU A 49 8.91 5.32 -10.74
C LEU A 49 8.27 6.19 -11.84
N PRO A 50 6.98 6.00 -12.15
CA PRO A 50 6.27 6.84 -13.11
C PRO A 50 6.33 8.33 -12.73
N GLN A 51 6.74 9.17 -13.68
CA GLN A 51 6.83 10.63 -13.52
C GLN A 51 5.75 11.39 -14.31
N ASN A 52 4.97 10.67 -15.12
CA ASN A 52 3.87 11.24 -15.91
C ASN A 52 2.62 11.47 -15.04
N SER A 53 1.63 12.12 -15.65
CA SER A 53 0.32 12.39 -15.07
C SER A 53 -0.75 12.08 -16.12
N ASN A 54 -1.95 11.72 -15.68
CA ASN A 54 -3.15 11.65 -16.51
C ASN A 54 -4.09 12.81 -16.14
N SER A 55 -5.38 12.71 -16.47
CA SER A 55 -6.37 13.74 -16.19
C SER A 55 -6.63 13.99 -14.70
N VAL A 56 -6.36 13.00 -13.83
CA VAL A 56 -6.69 13.05 -12.39
C VAL A 56 -5.44 12.88 -11.51
N PHE A 57 -4.56 11.96 -11.87
CA PHE A 57 -3.46 11.50 -11.01
C PHE A 57 -2.08 11.83 -11.56
N THR A 58 -1.10 11.79 -10.67
CA THR A 58 0.32 11.82 -11.00
C THR A 58 1.02 10.58 -10.44
N GLY A 59 2.06 10.12 -11.13
CA GLY A 59 2.84 8.97 -10.69
C GLY A 59 3.68 9.23 -9.43
N SER A 60 3.97 8.16 -8.70
CA SER A 60 4.73 8.15 -7.44
C SER A 60 6.12 8.76 -7.55
N GLY A 61 6.74 8.77 -8.74
CA GLY A 61 8.07 9.34 -8.93
C GLY A 61 8.11 10.84 -8.62
N ARG A 62 6.99 11.56 -8.81
CA ARG A 62 6.91 12.97 -8.44
C ARG A 62 6.84 13.17 -6.93
N CYS A 63 6.23 12.23 -6.22
CA CYS A 63 6.18 12.21 -4.77
C CYS A 63 7.57 11.87 -4.20
N GLY A 64 8.22 10.86 -4.78
CA GLY A 64 9.56 10.40 -4.41
C GLY A 64 10.65 11.47 -4.50
N GLY A 65 10.50 12.46 -5.38
CA GLY A 65 11.45 13.58 -5.45
C GLY A 65 11.59 14.39 -4.14
N CYS A 66 10.56 14.41 -3.29
CA CYS A 66 10.60 15.07 -1.98
C CYS A 66 10.37 14.11 -0.80
N HIS A 67 9.66 13.01 -1.04
CA HIS A 67 9.29 12.00 -0.04
C HIS A 67 10.09 10.70 -0.19
N GLY A 68 11.17 10.71 -0.97
CA GLY A 68 12.12 9.61 -1.11
C GLY A 68 13.36 9.81 -0.25
N HIS A 69 14.37 8.96 -0.47
CA HIS A 69 15.65 9.03 0.23
C HIS A 69 16.32 10.40 0.07
N ASP A 70 16.63 11.05 1.19
CA ASP A 70 17.38 12.32 1.20
C ASP A 70 18.88 12.06 1.37
N ILE A 71 19.65 12.33 0.30
CA ILE A 71 21.10 12.12 0.28
C ILE A 71 21.84 12.98 1.32
N ASP A 72 21.28 14.13 1.68
CA ASP A 72 21.88 15.03 2.68
C ASP A 72 21.49 14.64 4.11
N ASN A 73 20.60 13.64 4.28
CA ASN A 73 20.08 13.15 5.56
C ASN A 73 19.48 14.26 6.45
N PHE A 74 18.72 15.19 5.85
CA PHE A 74 18.01 16.25 6.57
C PHE A 74 16.51 15.98 6.72
N ALA A 75 15.89 15.39 5.69
CA ALA A 75 14.48 15.02 5.64
C ALA A 75 14.34 13.49 5.56
N ASN A 76 13.15 12.98 5.92
CA ASN A 76 12.82 11.55 5.89
C ASN A 76 13.81 10.67 6.67
N VAL A 77 14.41 11.21 7.74
CA VAL A 77 15.26 10.48 8.68
C VAL A 77 14.72 10.63 10.10
N ASP A 78 14.91 9.60 10.93
CA ASP A 78 14.61 9.68 12.36
C ASP A 78 15.73 10.37 13.17
N LEU A 79 15.59 10.41 14.50
CA LEU A 79 16.55 11.07 15.40
C LEU A 79 17.91 10.37 15.43
N GLU A 80 17.97 9.10 15.05
CA GLU A 80 19.17 8.29 14.97
C GLU A 80 19.82 8.34 13.58
N GLY A 81 19.18 9.02 12.62
CA GLY A 81 19.63 9.17 11.24
C GLY A 81 19.27 7.98 10.35
N ASN A 82 18.34 7.12 10.77
CA ASN A 82 17.84 6.05 9.90
C ASN A 82 16.87 6.62 8.88
N ASP A 83 16.98 6.15 7.64
CA ASP A 83 16.04 6.48 6.58
C ASP A 83 14.65 5.88 6.84
N VAL A 84 13.64 6.74 6.83
CA VAL A 84 12.22 6.44 7.05
C VAL A 84 11.35 6.97 5.90
N ASN A 85 11.93 7.09 4.70
CA ASN A 85 11.20 7.63 3.57
C ASN A 85 10.02 6.73 3.14
N PRO A 86 8.81 7.31 2.98
CA PRO A 86 7.62 6.54 2.66
C PRO A 86 7.62 5.96 1.24
N THR A 87 8.41 6.55 0.32
CA THR A 87 8.43 6.11 -1.09
C THR A 87 9.03 4.72 -1.21
N ASP A 88 10.20 4.49 -0.62
CA ASP A 88 10.90 3.21 -0.66
C ASP A 88 10.15 2.15 0.15
N ASP A 89 9.62 2.52 1.32
CA ASP A 89 8.80 1.64 2.12
C ASP A 89 7.54 1.19 1.37
N TRP A 90 6.86 2.10 0.68
CA TRP A 90 5.69 1.79 -0.14
C TRP A 90 6.02 0.83 -1.29
N ARG A 91 7.15 1.01 -1.98
CA ARG A 91 7.57 0.14 -3.11
C ARG A 91 7.67 -1.34 -2.74
N ALA A 92 8.02 -1.63 -1.48
CA ALA A 92 8.12 -2.98 -0.96
C ALA A 92 6.77 -3.60 -0.53
N THR A 93 5.65 -2.85 -0.63
CA THR A 93 4.33 -3.32 -0.19
C THR A 93 3.57 -4.06 -1.29
N MET A 94 2.53 -4.80 -0.88
CA MET A 94 1.55 -5.34 -1.82
C MET A 94 0.78 -4.26 -2.59
N MET A 95 0.70 -3.03 -2.06
CA MET A 95 -0.02 -1.93 -2.69
C MET A 95 0.73 -1.41 -3.93
N ALA A 96 2.05 -1.21 -3.83
CA ALA A 96 2.89 -0.85 -4.98
C ALA A 96 3.00 -1.93 -6.06
N ASN A 97 2.69 -3.19 -5.68
CA ASN A 97 2.78 -4.35 -6.55
C ASN A 97 1.39 -4.88 -6.96
N SER A 98 0.31 -4.20 -6.60
CA SER A 98 -1.06 -4.71 -6.78
C SER A 98 -1.43 -4.98 -8.23
N ALA A 99 -0.90 -4.19 -9.17
CA ALA A 99 -1.08 -4.36 -10.62
C ALA A 99 0.00 -5.23 -11.28
N LYS A 100 1.16 -5.42 -10.61
CA LYS A 100 2.33 -6.13 -11.15
C LYS A 100 2.44 -7.57 -10.69
N ASP A 101 1.74 -7.93 -9.61
CA ASP A 101 1.79 -9.25 -9.02
C ASP A 101 1.38 -10.33 -10.05
N PRO A 102 2.31 -11.23 -10.45
CA PRO A 102 2.02 -12.24 -11.47
C PRO A 102 0.94 -13.23 -11.01
N PHE A 103 0.78 -13.45 -9.70
CA PHE A 103 -0.29 -14.30 -9.18
C PHE A 103 -1.66 -13.64 -9.37
N TRP A 104 -1.76 -12.34 -9.09
CA TRP A 104 -2.97 -11.56 -9.37
C TRP A 104 -3.26 -11.52 -10.88
N GLN A 105 -2.28 -11.20 -11.72
CA GLN A 105 -2.46 -11.16 -13.18
C GLN A 105 -2.92 -12.52 -13.73
N ALA A 106 -2.33 -13.62 -13.26
CA ALA A 106 -2.76 -14.97 -13.63
C ALA A 106 -4.21 -15.24 -13.17
N LYS A 107 -4.60 -14.74 -12.00
CA LYS A 107 -5.96 -14.89 -11.50
C LYS A 107 -6.97 -14.12 -12.35
N VAL A 108 -6.71 -12.86 -12.71
CA VAL A 108 -7.59 -12.09 -13.61
C VAL A 108 -7.74 -12.81 -14.95
N THR A 109 -6.62 -13.23 -15.55
CA THR A 109 -6.62 -13.97 -16.81
C THR A 109 -7.42 -15.27 -16.71
N HIS A 110 -7.30 -15.98 -15.59
CA HIS A 110 -8.08 -17.20 -15.34
C HIS A 110 -9.58 -16.93 -15.22
N GLU A 111 -9.99 -15.88 -14.51
CA GLU A 111 -11.42 -15.53 -14.39
C GLU A 111 -12.05 -15.21 -15.74
N VAL A 112 -11.33 -14.51 -16.61
CA VAL A 112 -11.74 -14.24 -18.00
C VAL A 112 -11.81 -15.54 -18.82
N ALA A 113 -10.82 -16.44 -18.68
CA ALA A 113 -10.82 -17.72 -19.40
C ALA A 113 -12.00 -18.63 -18.99
N VAL A 114 -12.43 -18.57 -17.73
CA VAL A 114 -13.60 -19.32 -17.23
C VAL A 114 -14.92 -18.64 -17.61
N ASN A 115 -14.95 -17.30 -17.65
CA ASN A 115 -16.16 -16.50 -17.88
C ASN A 115 -15.96 -15.49 -19.03
N PRO A 116 -15.78 -15.94 -20.28
CA PRO A 116 -15.41 -15.06 -21.39
C PRO A 116 -16.46 -13.98 -21.68
N ASP A 117 -17.75 -14.29 -21.51
CA ASP A 117 -18.86 -13.33 -21.71
C ASP A 117 -18.87 -12.20 -20.67
N HIS A 118 -18.07 -12.31 -19.60
CA HIS A 118 -17.95 -11.31 -18.53
C HIS A 118 -16.59 -10.60 -18.51
N GLN A 119 -15.76 -10.77 -19.55
CA GLN A 119 -14.41 -10.23 -19.59
C GLN A 119 -14.33 -8.74 -19.23
N GLU A 120 -15.10 -7.90 -19.92
CA GLU A 120 -15.09 -6.44 -19.74
C GLU A 120 -15.38 -6.04 -18.28
N VAL A 121 -16.46 -6.58 -17.70
CA VAL A 121 -16.88 -6.27 -16.33
C VAL A 121 -15.91 -6.83 -15.30
N LEU A 122 -15.31 -8.00 -15.54
CA LEU A 122 -14.33 -8.60 -14.64
C LEU A 122 -13.04 -7.77 -14.60
N GLU A 123 -12.50 -7.43 -15.76
CA GLU A 123 -11.26 -6.63 -15.86
C GLU A 123 -11.46 -5.23 -15.27
N ASP A 124 -12.57 -4.58 -15.61
CA ASP A 124 -12.94 -3.27 -15.05
C ASP A 124 -13.05 -3.33 -13.52
N LYS A 125 -13.68 -4.39 -13.00
CA LYS A 125 -13.84 -4.56 -11.56
C LYS A 125 -12.51 -4.84 -10.84
N CYS A 126 -11.66 -5.68 -11.42
CA CYS A 126 -10.37 -6.00 -10.81
C CYS A 126 -9.45 -4.78 -10.76
N THR A 127 -9.46 -3.96 -11.82
CA THR A 127 -8.61 -2.77 -11.92
C THR A 127 -9.06 -1.65 -10.99
N SER A 128 -10.33 -1.58 -10.60
CA SER A 128 -10.82 -0.58 -9.64
C SER A 128 -10.14 -0.65 -8.26
N CYS A 129 -9.64 -1.84 -7.88
CA CYS A 129 -8.88 -2.04 -6.64
C CYS A 129 -7.37 -2.14 -6.86
N HIS A 130 -6.92 -2.80 -7.94
CA HIS A 130 -5.52 -3.17 -8.12
C HIS A 130 -4.73 -2.18 -8.98
N ALA A 131 -5.40 -1.38 -9.79
CA ALA A 131 -4.81 -0.37 -10.67
C ALA A 131 -5.64 0.94 -10.67
N PRO A 132 -5.99 1.50 -9.49
CA PRO A 132 -7.01 2.54 -9.36
C PRO A 132 -6.71 3.80 -10.15
N MET A 133 -5.45 4.27 -10.21
CA MET A 133 -5.15 5.53 -10.92
C MET A 133 -5.39 5.45 -12.44
N GLY A 134 -5.23 4.27 -13.05
CA GLY A 134 -5.58 4.06 -14.44
C GLY A 134 -7.09 3.90 -14.62
N HIS A 135 -7.71 3.04 -13.81
CA HIS A 135 -9.14 2.79 -13.84
C HIS A 135 -9.97 4.07 -13.68
N TYR A 136 -9.76 4.80 -12.58
CA TYR A 136 -10.58 5.98 -12.29
C TYR A 136 -10.30 7.14 -13.23
N ALA A 137 -9.08 7.28 -13.76
CA ALA A 137 -8.80 8.28 -14.78
C ALA A 137 -9.50 7.96 -16.12
N ALA A 138 -9.52 6.68 -16.53
CA ALA A 138 -10.24 6.27 -17.73
C ALA A 138 -11.75 6.55 -17.62
N HIS A 139 -12.35 6.21 -16.47
CA HIS A 139 -13.75 6.52 -16.18
C HIS A 139 -14.03 8.03 -16.09
N PHE A 140 -13.11 8.80 -15.49
CA PHE A 140 -13.20 10.27 -15.48
C PHE A 140 -13.18 10.86 -16.90
N ASP A 141 -12.39 10.28 -17.80
CA ASP A 141 -12.32 10.67 -19.21
C ASP A 141 -13.52 10.15 -20.04
N GLY A 142 -14.46 9.43 -19.41
CA GLY A 142 -15.72 8.98 -20.02
C GLY A 142 -15.68 7.56 -20.61
N ALA A 143 -14.65 6.77 -20.32
CA ALA A 143 -14.66 5.35 -20.64
C ALA A 143 -15.76 4.62 -19.84
N LEU A 144 -16.34 3.58 -20.42
CA LEU A 144 -17.34 2.74 -19.73
C LEU A 144 -16.71 1.58 -18.96
N SER A 145 -15.46 1.24 -19.28
CA SER A 145 -14.70 0.14 -18.70
C SER A 145 -13.21 0.41 -18.86
N TYR A 146 -12.40 -0.20 -18.00
CA TYR A 146 -10.95 -0.20 -18.11
C TYR A 146 -10.39 -1.63 -18.20
N SER A 147 -9.83 -1.98 -19.36
CA SER A 147 -9.39 -3.34 -19.64
C SER A 147 -8.03 -3.68 -19.01
N PHE A 148 -7.79 -4.98 -18.84
CA PHE A 148 -6.51 -5.50 -18.38
C PHE A 148 -5.40 -5.20 -19.40
N ALA A 149 -5.71 -5.18 -20.69
CA ALA A 149 -4.76 -4.84 -21.75
C ALA A 149 -4.31 -3.37 -21.69
N GLU A 150 -5.24 -2.45 -21.42
CA GLU A 150 -4.91 -1.03 -21.21
C GLU A 150 -4.01 -0.86 -19.98
N MET A 151 -4.38 -1.47 -18.86
CA MET A 151 -3.60 -1.46 -17.62
C MET A 151 -2.15 -1.88 -17.83
N LEU A 152 -1.87 -2.92 -18.62
CA LEU A 152 -0.51 -3.40 -18.89
C LEU A 152 0.37 -2.39 -19.64
N THR A 153 -0.23 -1.38 -20.29
CA THR A 153 0.49 -0.35 -21.05
C THR A 153 0.48 1.02 -20.39
N ASP A 154 -0.27 1.19 -19.31
CA ASP A 154 -0.37 2.43 -18.55
C ASP A 154 0.58 2.41 -17.35
N SER A 155 1.57 3.30 -17.35
CA SER A 155 2.53 3.43 -16.26
C SER A 155 1.89 3.81 -14.92
N LEU A 156 0.79 4.57 -14.92
CA LEU A 156 0.08 4.98 -13.70
C LEU A 156 -0.79 3.85 -13.15
N ALA A 157 -1.39 3.05 -14.03
CA ALA A 157 -2.07 1.82 -13.64
C ALA A 157 -1.08 0.81 -13.04
N LEU A 158 0.08 0.64 -13.68
CA LEU A 158 1.14 -0.21 -13.17
C LEU A 158 1.79 0.34 -11.90
N ASP A 159 1.63 1.62 -11.55
CA ASP A 159 2.06 2.14 -10.26
C ASP A 159 1.27 1.54 -9.08
N GLY A 160 0.25 0.72 -9.35
CA GLY A 160 -0.53 -0.02 -8.36
C GLY A 160 -1.43 0.91 -7.54
N VAL A 161 -1.68 0.54 -6.29
CA VAL A 161 -2.32 1.45 -5.33
C VAL A 161 -1.26 2.40 -4.79
N SER A 162 -1.06 3.48 -5.54
CA SER A 162 -0.04 4.51 -5.33
C SER A 162 -0.53 5.69 -4.48
N CYS A 163 0.36 6.67 -4.28
CA CYS A 163 0.14 7.83 -3.43
C CYS A 163 -1.17 8.56 -3.78
N GLY A 164 -1.39 8.87 -5.06
CA GLY A 164 -2.60 9.57 -5.53
C GLY A 164 -3.87 8.78 -5.28
N ALA A 165 -3.83 7.46 -5.49
CA ALA A 165 -5.00 6.60 -5.28
C ALA A 165 -5.46 6.53 -3.82
N CYS A 166 -4.57 6.76 -2.84
CA CYS A 166 -4.95 6.80 -1.43
C CYS A 166 -5.14 8.22 -0.90
N HIS A 167 -4.26 9.15 -1.25
CA HIS A 167 -4.24 10.51 -0.68
C HIS A 167 -5.14 11.51 -1.40
N GLN A 168 -5.84 11.10 -2.47
CA GLN A 168 -6.84 11.92 -3.15
C GLN A 168 -8.27 11.37 -3.00
N ILE A 169 -8.47 10.30 -2.22
CA ILE A 169 -9.83 9.80 -1.96
C ILE A 169 -10.62 10.88 -1.23
N ASN A 170 -11.80 11.21 -1.75
CA ASN A 170 -12.71 12.18 -1.15
C ASN A 170 -13.22 11.67 0.21
N GLU A 171 -13.20 12.54 1.21
CA GLU A 171 -13.65 12.24 2.58
C GLU A 171 -15.16 11.99 2.69
N GLU A 172 -15.98 12.52 1.77
CA GLU A 172 -17.46 12.50 1.88
C GLU A 172 -18.02 11.09 2.05
N ASN A 173 -17.50 10.11 1.28
CA ASN A 173 -17.95 8.72 1.32
C ASN A 173 -16.86 7.77 1.84
N ALA A 174 -15.75 8.29 2.38
CA ALA A 174 -14.63 7.48 2.82
C ALA A 174 -15.06 6.53 3.97
N GLY A 175 -15.01 5.22 3.70
CA GLY A 175 -15.44 4.19 4.65
C GLY A 175 -16.94 3.88 4.62
N GLU A 176 -17.72 4.56 3.79
CA GLU A 176 -19.15 4.26 3.56
C GLU A 176 -19.36 3.33 2.36
N VAL A 177 -18.42 3.37 1.41
CA VAL A 177 -18.40 2.52 0.22
C VAL A 177 -17.42 1.36 0.35
N PHE A 178 -17.67 0.27 -0.37
CA PHE A 178 -16.87 -0.95 -0.32
C PHE A 178 -16.64 -1.51 -1.72
N SER A 179 -15.79 -2.53 -1.82
CA SER A 179 -15.47 -3.22 -3.08
C SER A 179 -14.79 -2.29 -4.09
N GLY A 180 -13.91 -1.39 -3.66
CA GLY A 180 -13.18 -0.51 -4.58
C GLY A 180 -14.10 0.35 -5.43
N VAL A 181 -15.18 0.87 -4.83
CA VAL A 181 -15.88 2.06 -5.26
C VAL A 181 -15.24 3.20 -4.49
N LEU A 182 -14.60 4.14 -5.18
CA LEU A 182 -13.86 5.26 -4.61
C LEU A 182 -14.25 6.53 -5.36
N ASP A 183 -14.35 7.63 -4.61
CA ASP A 183 -14.58 8.96 -5.15
C ASP A 183 -13.28 9.78 -5.01
N PHE A 184 -12.97 10.59 -6.02
CA PHE A 184 -11.77 11.43 -6.12
C PHE A 184 -12.14 12.87 -6.44
#